data_AF-A0A7R9HF89-F1
#
_entry.id   AF-A0A7R9HF89-F1
#
_cell.length_a   1.000
_cell.length_b   1.000
_cell.length_c   1.000
_cell.angle_alpha   90.00
_cell.angle_beta   90.00
_cell.angle_gamma   90.00
#
_symmetry.space_group_name_H-M   'P 1'
#
loop_
_entity.id
_entity.type
_entity.pdbx_description
1 polymer ?
#
loop_
_entity_poly.entity_id
_entity_poly.type
_entity_poly.pdbx_seq_one_letter_code
_entity_poly.pdbx_strand_id
1 'polypeptide(L)'
;YVFTVHVWKLSSNSTQVRTKVSVVRGSPPVIRILPDPRLVHVNPADNATVQAEVSGLRECCRLAWGVVEEPGYQFFDLSGLVGLGDAITLTVDETLELETKETLDSKEFPLIVPGPIGKWPGLLGDSRYKLRLSASCPVCPNTSPANKRVVESHADVVIATNSPPEAQMLQVTPSEGEALLTRFTFSTRSASDSLPDFPLLYRYGYKVGGSREPRDSEDVVHVFSTSSTELEAVTFLPA
;
A
#
# COMPACT_ATOMS: atom_id res chain seq x y z
N TYR A 1 17.40 19.15 -25.75
CA TYR A 1 18.24 19.12 -24.54
C TYR A 1 19.28 18.01 -24.66
N VAL A 2 20.50 18.22 -24.20
CA VAL A 2 21.54 17.17 -24.18
C VAL A 2 21.85 16.91 -22.71
N PHE A 3 21.54 15.70 -22.25
CA PHE A 3 21.86 15.27 -20.90
C PHE A 3 23.22 14.57 -20.94
N THR A 4 24.07 14.91 -19.98
CA THR A 4 25.42 14.35 -19.87
C THR A 4 25.60 13.80 -18.46
N VAL A 5 25.95 12.53 -18.35
CA VAL A 5 26.40 11.94 -17.10
C VAL A 5 27.92 11.88 -17.15
N HIS A 6 28.54 12.46 -16.13
CA HIS A 6 29.97 12.37 -15.89
C HIS A 6 30.22 11.39 -14.75
N VAL A 7 31.09 10.42 -14.99
CA VAL A 7 31.53 9.47 -13.97
C VAL A 7 33.03 9.65 -13.80
N TRP A 8 33.49 9.85 -12.57
CA TRP A 8 34.91 9.96 -12.26
C TRP A 8 35.30 8.98 -11.15
N LYS A 9 36.48 8.37 -11.30
CA LYS A 9 37.19 7.75 -10.20
C LYS A 9 38.13 8.78 -9.58
N LEU A 10 38.19 8.81 -8.24
CA LEU A 10 38.94 9.78 -7.42
C LEU A 10 40.43 9.97 -7.77
N SER A 11 41.01 9.14 -8.63
CA SER A 11 42.46 9.15 -8.88
C SER A 11 42.95 9.10 -10.33
N SER A 12 42.13 9.12 -11.40
CA SER A 12 42.70 9.38 -12.76
C SER A 12 41.75 9.41 -13.95
N ASN A 13 40.65 8.64 -13.95
CA ASN A 13 39.86 8.46 -15.18
C ASN A 13 38.42 8.94 -15.02
N SER A 14 37.97 9.71 -16.00
CA SER A 14 36.56 10.08 -16.18
C SER A 14 36.01 9.56 -17.49
N THR A 15 34.74 9.15 -17.48
CA THR A 15 33.98 8.81 -18.68
C THR A 15 32.74 9.69 -18.72
N GLN A 16 32.32 10.07 -19.93
CA GLN A 16 31.08 10.79 -20.14
C GLN A 16 30.20 10.02 -21.12
N VAL A 17 28.91 9.95 -20.81
CA VAL A 17 27.88 9.47 -21.73
C VAL A 17 26.92 10.61 -21.98
N ARG A 18 26.60 10.85 -23.27
CA ARG A 18 25.67 11.91 -23.69
C ARG A 18 24.47 11.30 -24.35
N THR A 19 23.29 11.83 -24.04
CA THR A 19 22.06 11.50 -24.75
C THR A 19 21.34 12.77 -25.18
N LYS A 20 20.80 12.76 -26.40
CA LYS A 20 20.00 13.87 -26.94
C LYS A 20 18.53 13.59 -26.64
N VAL A 21 17.91 14.49 -25.90
CA VAL A 21 16.47 14.47 -25.58
C VAL A 21 15.80 15.61 -26.34
N SER A 22 14.95 15.28 -27.31
CA SER A 22 14.07 16.24 -27.96
C SER A 22 12.80 16.38 -27.11
N VAL A 23 12.62 17.53 -26.47
CA VAL A 23 11.34 17.85 -25.82
C VAL A 23 10.45 18.48 -26.88
N VAL A 24 9.35 17.81 -27.16
CA VAL A 24 8.31 18.30 -28.05
C VAL A 24 7.49 19.36 -27.32
N ARG A 25 7.15 20.47 -27.97
CA ARG A 25 6.22 21.45 -27.40
C ARG A 25 4.84 20.81 -27.23
N GLY A 26 4.38 20.73 -25.99
CA GLY A 26 3.03 20.33 -25.59
C GLY A 26 2.79 20.79 -24.16
N SER A 27 1.52 20.91 -23.76
CA SER A 27 1.14 21.15 -22.36
C SER A 27 0.54 19.85 -21.82
N PRO A 28 1.38 18.89 -21.39
CA PRO A 28 0.88 17.64 -20.80
C PRO A 28 0.10 17.92 -19.52
N PRO A 29 -0.83 17.02 -19.15
CA PRO A 29 -1.39 17.04 -17.81
C PRO A 29 -0.29 16.95 -16.76
N VAL A 30 -0.54 17.55 -15.61
CA VAL A 30 0.36 17.46 -14.46
C VAL A 30 -0.31 16.58 -13.43
N ILE A 31 0.36 15.49 -13.05
CA ILE A 31 -0.13 14.55 -12.04
C ILE A 31 0.71 14.76 -10.78
N ARG A 32 0.02 14.94 -9.65
CA ARG A 32 0.63 15.08 -8.32
C ARG A 32 0.06 14.01 -7.40
N ILE A 33 0.93 13.12 -6.91
CA ILE A 33 0.58 12.22 -5.82
C ILE A 33 0.79 12.98 -4.51
N LEU A 34 -0.22 13.03 -3.66
CA LEU A 34 -0.11 13.67 -2.37
C LEU A 34 0.67 12.76 -1.40
N PRO A 35 1.70 13.26 -0.69
CA PRO A 35 2.45 12.45 0.25
C PRO A 35 1.56 11.90 1.37
N ASP A 36 1.61 10.59 1.59
CA ASP A 36 0.96 9.95 2.73
C ASP A 36 1.96 8.98 3.39
N PRO A 37 2.41 9.25 4.63
CA PRO A 37 3.37 8.39 5.32
C PRO A 37 2.83 7.01 5.63
N ARG A 38 1.49 6.82 5.65
CA ARG A 38 0.85 5.53 5.92
C ARG A 38 1.10 4.51 4.81
N LEU A 39 1.45 4.97 3.61
CA LEU A 39 1.75 4.09 2.47
C LEU A 39 3.08 3.32 2.61
N VAL A 40 3.87 3.61 3.63
CA VAL A 40 5.17 2.93 3.89
C VAL A 40 5.02 1.70 4.79
N HIS A 41 3.94 1.60 5.56
CA HIS A 41 3.65 0.49 6.48
C HIS A 41 2.15 0.15 6.46
N VAL A 42 1.65 -0.18 5.27
CA VAL A 42 0.25 -0.56 5.10
C VAL A 42 0.01 -1.93 5.72
N ASN A 43 -1.00 -2.03 6.57
CA ASN A 43 -1.51 -3.33 7.00
C ASN A 43 -2.25 -3.99 5.81
N PRO A 44 -1.83 -5.18 5.34
CA PRO A 44 -2.47 -5.85 4.21
C PRO A 44 -3.96 -6.14 4.40
N ALA A 45 -4.43 -6.20 5.65
CA ALA A 45 -5.84 -6.41 5.99
C ALA A 45 -6.71 -5.15 5.87
N ASP A 46 -6.09 -3.96 5.83
CA ASP A 46 -6.78 -2.68 5.80
C ASP A 46 -6.85 -2.10 4.39
N ASN A 47 -7.76 -1.15 4.18
CA ASN A 47 -7.81 -0.38 2.94
C ASN A 47 -6.66 0.64 2.90
N ALA A 48 -6.02 0.77 1.74
CA ALA A 48 -5.03 1.81 1.49
C ALA A 48 -5.55 2.81 0.46
N THR A 49 -5.45 4.10 0.77
CA THR A 49 -5.88 5.17 -0.13
C THR A 49 -4.68 5.99 -0.58
N VAL A 50 -4.48 6.08 -1.90
CA VAL A 50 -3.52 7.01 -2.50
C VAL A 50 -4.29 8.22 -3.00
N GLN A 51 -3.95 9.39 -2.48
CA GLN A 51 -4.52 10.65 -2.93
C GLN A 51 -3.72 11.22 -4.10
N ALA A 52 -4.41 11.65 -5.15
CA ALA A 52 -3.77 12.23 -6.32
C ALA A 52 -4.61 13.37 -6.90
N GLU A 53 -3.92 14.36 -7.45
CA GLU A 53 -4.49 15.50 -8.15
C GLU A 53 -3.95 15.54 -9.57
N VAL A 54 -4.83 15.81 -10.55
CA VAL A 54 -4.45 15.95 -11.95
C VAL A 54 -4.93 17.30 -12.49
N SER A 55 -4.04 18.07 -13.07
CA SER A 55 -4.35 19.37 -13.67
C SER A 55 -3.95 19.44 -15.14
N GLY A 56 -4.45 20.43 -15.87
CA GLY A 56 -4.18 20.59 -17.30
C GLY A 56 -4.87 19.53 -18.19
N LEU A 57 -5.97 18.96 -17.70
CA LEU A 57 -6.81 18.04 -18.46
C LEU A 57 -7.60 18.78 -19.55
N ARG A 58 -7.91 18.06 -20.62
CA ARG A 58 -8.64 18.53 -21.79
C ARG A 58 -9.71 17.51 -22.16
N GLU A 59 -10.59 17.87 -23.09
CA GLU A 59 -11.51 16.92 -23.69
C GLU A 59 -10.78 15.67 -24.21
N CYS A 60 -11.46 14.53 -24.14
CA CYS A 60 -10.96 13.22 -24.58
C CYS A 60 -9.77 12.66 -23.78
N CYS A 61 -9.23 13.37 -22.79
CA CYS A 61 -8.21 12.81 -21.90
C CYS A 61 -8.77 11.60 -21.14
N ARG A 62 -7.90 10.61 -20.95
CA ARG A 62 -8.16 9.40 -20.19
C ARG A 62 -7.22 9.33 -19.01
N LEU A 63 -7.79 9.02 -17.84
CA LEU A 63 -7.06 8.78 -16.60
C LEU A 63 -7.20 7.32 -16.22
N ALA A 64 -6.10 6.68 -15.85
CA ALA A 64 -6.13 5.31 -15.37
C ALA A 64 -5.03 5.07 -14.35
N TRP A 65 -5.39 4.35 -13.29
CA TRP A 65 -4.42 3.72 -12.40
C TRP A 65 -3.98 2.37 -12.96
N GLY A 66 -2.71 2.04 -12.76
CA GLY A 66 -2.11 0.78 -13.17
C GLY A 66 -1.12 0.27 -12.12
N VAL A 67 -0.95 -1.05 -12.06
CA VAL A 67 0.16 -1.67 -11.31
C VAL A 67 1.34 -1.82 -12.26
N VAL A 68 2.53 -1.41 -11.84
CA VAL A 68 3.75 -1.44 -12.64
C VAL A 68 4.52 -2.73 -12.33
N GLU A 69 4.73 -3.56 -13.35
CA GLU A 69 5.61 -4.73 -13.26
C GLU A 69 7.07 -4.29 -13.34
N GLU A 70 7.78 -4.35 -12.21
CA GLU A 70 9.19 -3.99 -12.11
C GLU A 70 9.90 -4.90 -11.09
N PRO A 71 11.16 -5.31 -11.31
CA PRO A 71 11.88 -6.15 -10.35
C PRO A 71 11.91 -5.54 -8.94
N GLY A 72 11.57 -6.35 -7.94
CA GLY A 72 11.48 -5.91 -6.54
C GLY A 72 10.11 -5.37 -6.12
N TYR A 73 9.14 -5.32 -7.04
CA TYR A 73 7.74 -5.00 -6.74
C TYR A 73 6.83 -6.19 -7.07
N GLN A 74 5.82 -6.38 -6.23
CA GLN A 74 4.75 -7.34 -6.44
C GLN A 74 3.74 -6.80 -7.44
N PHE A 75 3.17 -7.71 -8.23
CA PHE A 75 2.10 -7.42 -9.18
C PHE A 75 0.78 -8.00 -8.69
N PHE A 76 -0.30 -7.29 -8.96
CA PHE A 76 -1.67 -7.82 -8.84
C PHE A 76 -2.54 -7.23 -9.94
N ASP A 77 -3.57 -7.97 -10.31
CA ASP A 77 -4.50 -7.53 -11.34
C ASP A 77 -5.58 -6.62 -10.73
N LEU A 78 -5.66 -5.38 -11.24
CA LEU A 78 -6.68 -4.40 -10.86
C LEU A 78 -8.07 -4.79 -11.39
N SER A 79 -8.16 -5.62 -12.44
CA SER A 79 -9.44 -5.99 -13.07
C SER A 79 -10.36 -6.80 -12.14
N GLY A 80 -9.78 -7.48 -11.15
CA GLY A 80 -10.50 -8.27 -10.15
C GLY A 80 -11.11 -7.46 -9.00
N LEU A 81 -10.92 -6.14 -8.99
CA LEU A 81 -11.25 -5.26 -7.87
C LEU A 81 -12.29 -4.22 -8.31
N VAL A 82 -13.52 -4.38 -7.78
CA VAL A 82 -14.64 -3.47 -8.09
C VAL A 82 -14.40 -2.12 -7.43
N GLY A 83 -14.48 -1.02 -8.20
CA GLY A 83 -14.39 0.35 -7.69
C GLY A 83 -12.96 0.93 -7.61
N LEU A 84 -11.96 0.24 -8.16
CA LEU A 84 -10.63 0.81 -8.36
C LEU A 84 -10.62 1.66 -9.61
N GLY A 85 -10.61 2.98 -9.42
CA GLY A 85 -10.41 4.03 -10.44
C GLY A 85 -10.51 3.51 -11.86
N ASP A 86 -11.74 3.19 -12.29
CA ASP A 86 -12.02 2.78 -13.66
C ASP A 86 -11.35 3.77 -14.61
N ALA A 87 -10.92 3.33 -15.79
CA ALA A 87 -10.38 4.23 -16.77
C ALA A 87 -11.42 5.31 -17.12
N ILE A 88 -11.33 6.48 -16.49
CA ILE A 88 -12.31 7.55 -16.68
C ILE A 88 -11.94 8.22 -18.00
N THR A 89 -12.85 8.10 -18.96
CA THR A 89 -12.80 8.88 -20.20
C THR A 89 -13.63 10.14 -19.99
N LEU A 90 -12.99 11.31 -20.03
CA LEU A 90 -13.71 12.58 -19.92
C LEU A 90 -14.56 12.80 -21.17
N THR A 91 -15.88 12.94 -20.99
CA THR A 91 -16.84 13.20 -22.08
C THR A 91 -17.18 14.69 -22.20
N VAL A 92 -17.70 15.09 -23.35
CA VAL A 92 -17.99 16.50 -23.70
C VAL A 92 -18.99 17.15 -22.73
N ASP A 93 -19.93 16.37 -22.18
CA ASP A 93 -20.94 16.87 -21.24
C ASP A 93 -20.35 17.11 -19.84
N GLU A 94 -19.47 16.22 -19.37
CA GLU A 94 -18.72 16.46 -18.13
C GLU A 94 -17.85 17.71 -18.27
N THR A 95 -17.26 17.96 -19.45
CA THR A 95 -16.48 19.16 -19.70
C THR A 95 -17.32 20.44 -19.78
N LEU A 96 -18.57 20.38 -20.24
CA LEU A 96 -19.51 21.51 -20.29
C LEU A 96 -19.99 21.96 -18.89
N GLU A 97 -20.21 21.02 -17.97
CA GLU A 97 -20.43 21.37 -16.55
C GLU A 97 -19.16 21.91 -15.89
N LEU A 98 -17.97 21.48 -16.36
CA LEU A 98 -16.67 21.94 -15.88
C LEU A 98 -16.25 23.32 -16.45
N GLU A 99 -16.76 23.73 -17.62
CA GLU A 99 -16.47 25.04 -18.24
C GLU A 99 -17.12 26.23 -17.51
N THR A 100 -18.13 26.00 -16.68
CA THR A 100 -18.76 27.07 -15.87
C THR A 100 -17.99 27.41 -14.59
N LYS A 101 -16.96 26.65 -14.24
CA LYS A 101 -15.96 27.03 -13.22
C LYS A 101 -14.71 27.51 -13.92
N GLU A 102 -14.53 28.82 -13.97
CA GLU A 102 -13.27 29.45 -14.39
C GLU A 102 -12.09 28.77 -13.68
N THR A 103 -11.19 28.16 -14.46
CA THR A 103 -9.94 27.45 -14.08
C THR A 103 -10.07 25.97 -13.66
N LEU A 104 -9.56 25.08 -14.52
CA LEU A 104 -9.37 23.65 -14.30
C LEU A 104 -8.05 23.42 -13.54
N ASP A 105 -7.93 23.97 -12.32
CA ASP A 105 -6.65 24.01 -11.61
C ASP A 105 -6.22 22.64 -11.04
N SER A 106 -7.15 21.75 -10.69
CA SER A 106 -6.87 20.37 -10.26
C SER A 106 -8.13 19.52 -10.10
N LYS A 107 -8.12 18.26 -10.57
CA LYS A 107 -9.13 17.22 -10.33
C LYS A 107 -8.55 16.14 -9.40
N GLU A 108 -9.26 15.82 -8.32
CA GLU A 108 -8.90 14.70 -7.46
C GLU A 108 -9.18 13.35 -8.15
N PHE A 109 -8.25 12.40 -8.02
CA PHE A 109 -8.34 11.08 -8.63
C PHE A 109 -7.74 10.00 -7.71
N PRO A 110 -8.34 9.77 -6.52
CA PRO A 110 -7.80 8.86 -5.55
C PRO A 110 -7.84 7.40 -6.03
N LEU A 111 -6.90 6.60 -5.55
CA LEU A 111 -6.93 5.14 -5.65
C LEU A 111 -7.26 4.55 -4.29
N ILE A 112 -8.23 3.65 -4.23
CA ILE A 112 -8.59 2.94 -2.98
C ILE A 112 -8.30 1.45 -3.17
N VAL A 113 -7.13 1.00 -2.72
CA VAL A 113 -6.79 -0.43 -2.70
C VAL A 113 -7.51 -1.07 -1.52
N PRO A 114 -8.50 -1.97 -1.75
CA PRO A 114 -9.22 -2.58 -0.66
C PRO A 114 -8.36 -3.63 0.04
N GLY A 115 -8.62 -3.82 1.33
CA GLY A 115 -8.22 -5.02 2.06
C GLY A 115 -8.94 -6.27 1.51
N PRO A 116 -8.80 -7.42 2.19
CA PRO A 116 -9.40 -8.68 1.73
C PRO A 116 -10.92 -8.56 1.54
N ILE A 117 -11.40 -8.84 0.32
CA ILE A 117 -12.82 -8.76 -0.01
C ILE A 117 -13.24 -9.83 -1.03
N GLY A 118 -14.25 -10.62 -0.71
CA GLY A 118 -14.72 -11.69 -1.59
C GLY A 118 -13.62 -12.71 -1.90
N LYS A 119 -13.17 -12.75 -3.16
CA LYS A 119 -12.06 -13.62 -3.62
C LYS A 119 -10.69 -12.94 -3.63
N TRP A 120 -10.64 -11.64 -3.40
CA TRP A 120 -9.41 -10.89 -3.31
C TRP A 120 -8.77 -11.11 -1.93
N PRO A 121 -7.56 -11.69 -1.86
CA PRO A 121 -6.92 -12.01 -0.57
C PRO A 121 -6.32 -10.78 0.14
N GLY A 122 -6.38 -9.59 -0.46
CA GLY A 122 -5.65 -8.42 0.02
C GLY A 122 -4.25 -8.33 -0.59
N LEU A 123 -3.50 -7.32 -0.16
CA LEU A 123 -2.07 -7.24 -0.44
C LEU A 123 -1.32 -8.35 0.30
N LEU A 124 -0.11 -8.66 -0.12
CA LEU A 124 0.79 -9.56 0.60
C LEU A 124 1.49 -8.77 1.71
N GLY A 125 1.81 -9.42 2.83
CA GLY A 125 2.72 -8.88 3.84
C GLY A 125 4.14 -8.72 3.31
N ASP A 126 4.94 -7.86 3.94
CA ASP A 126 6.35 -7.59 3.63
C ASP A 126 6.65 -7.37 2.14
N SER A 127 5.73 -6.70 1.46
CA SER A 127 5.75 -6.56 0.02
C SER A 127 5.72 -5.10 -0.40
N ARG A 128 6.21 -4.82 -1.61
CA ARG A 128 6.20 -3.49 -2.20
C ARG A 128 5.44 -3.53 -3.51
N TYR A 129 4.58 -2.54 -3.73
CA TYR A 129 3.76 -2.41 -4.92
C TYR A 129 4.03 -1.06 -5.55
N LYS A 130 4.30 -1.03 -6.85
CA LYS A 130 4.48 0.22 -7.60
C LYS A 130 3.22 0.48 -8.40
N LEU A 131 2.58 1.60 -8.13
CA LEU A 131 1.33 2.01 -8.75
C LEU A 131 1.57 3.26 -9.57
N ARG A 132 0.95 3.36 -10.74
CA ARG A 132 1.12 4.47 -11.68
C ARG A 132 -0.23 5.06 -12.04
N LEU A 133 -0.40 6.35 -11.81
CA LEU A 133 -1.47 7.12 -12.42
C LEU A 133 -0.97 7.64 -13.76
N SER A 134 -1.68 7.30 -14.83
CA SER A 134 -1.38 7.74 -16.20
C SER A 134 -2.49 8.63 -16.72
N ALA A 135 -2.12 9.73 -17.36
CA ALA A 135 -3.02 10.59 -18.12
C ALA A 135 -2.59 10.58 -19.59
N SER A 136 -3.51 10.19 -20.48
CA SER A 136 -3.30 10.20 -21.93
C SER A 136 -4.35 11.07 -22.59
N CYS A 137 -3.91 12.12 -23.27
CA CYS A 137 -4.75 13.09 -23.95
C CYS A 137 -4.58 12.95 -25.47
N PRO A 138 -5.42 12.15 -26.13
CA PRO A 138 -5.46 12.07 -27.58
C PRO A 138 -6.08 13.34 -28.18
N VAL A 139 -6.00 13.44 -29.50
CA VAL A 139 -6.65 14.50 -30.26
C VAL A 139 -8.13 14.17 -30.40
N CYS A 140 -9.00 15.09 -29.98
CA CYS A 140 -10.44 14.90 -30.11
C CYS A 140 -10.87 14.91 -31.58
N PRO A 141 -11.83 14.05 -31.97
CA PRO A 141 -12.26 13.89 -33.36
C PRO A 141 -12.80 15.17 -34.01
N ASN A 142 -13.25 16.15 -33.22
CA ASN A 142 -13.83 17.41 -33.70
C ASN A 142 -12.86 18.61 -33.72
N THR A 143 -11.59 18.41 -33.36
CA THR A 143 -10.59 19.50 -33.30
C THR A 143 -9.75 19.59 -34.58
N SER A 144 -9.50 20.82 -35.03
CA SER A 144 -8.80 21.14 -36.29
C SER A 144 -7.44 20.41 -36.40
N PRO A 145 -7.03 19.92 -37.59
CA PRO A 145 -5.94 18.96 -37.78
C PRO A 145 -4.51 19.47 -37.49
N ALA A 146 -4.37 20.64 -36.86
CA ALA A 146 -3.09 21.34 -36.75
C ALA A 146 -2.08 20.68 -35.79
N ASN A 147 -2.47 19.72 -34.94
CA ASN A 147 -1.53 18.94 -34.12
C ASN A 147 -2.09 17.57 -33.72
N LYS A 148 -1.93 16.55 -34.58
CA LYS A 148 -2.26 15.14 -34.31
C LYS A 148 -1.26 14.48 -33.33
N ARG A 149 -1.17 14.92 -32.08
CA ARG A 149 -0.23 14.32 -31.11
C ARG A 149 -0.93 13.97 -29.81
N VAL A 150 -0.79 12.72 -29.40
CA VAL A 150 -1.16 12.25 -28.07
C VAL A 150 -0.14 12.83 -27.10
N VAL A 151 -0.63 13.45 -26.03
CA VAL A 151 0.21 13.97 -24.95
C VAL A 151 -0.05 13.14 -23.71
N GLU A 152 1.02 12.63 -23.11
CA GLU A 152 0.94 11.69 -21.99
C GLU A 152 1.78 12.18 -20.80
N SER A 153 1.32 11.85 -19.61
CA SER A 153 2.03 12.08 -18.35
C SER A 153 1.73 10.93 -17.39
N HIS A 154 2.65 10.66 -16.47
CA HIS A 154 2.42 9.69 -15.41
C HIS A 154 3.11 10.11 -14.12
N ALA A 155 2.61 9.60 -13.00
CA ALA A 155 3.28 9.67 -11.70
C ALA A 155 3.17 8.31 -11.00
N ASP A 156 4.26 7.94 -10.33
CA ASP A 156 4.37 6.66 -9.62
C ASP A 156 4.28 6.89 -8.11
N VAL A 157 3.71 5.91 -7.42
CA VAL A 157 3.71 5.80 -5.96
C VAL A 157 4.07 4.38 -5.57
N VAL A 158 4.71 4.23 -4.41
CA VAL A 158 5.00 2.93 -3.83
C VAL A 158 4.16 2.74 -2.59
N ILE A 159 3.47 1.60 -2.53
CA ILE A 159 2.89 1.08 -1.30
C ILE A 159 3.81 0.00 -0.77
N ALA A 160 4.23 0.11 0.48
CA ALA A 160 4.92 -0.93 1.20
C ALA A 160 4.02 -1.45 2.33
N THR A 161 3.85 -2.76 2.38
CA THR A 161 3.08 -3.43 3.41
C THR A 161 3.97 -3.93 4.53
N ASN A 162 3.40 -4.03 5.74
CA ASN A 162 4.02 -4.74 6.84
C ASN A 162 3.41 -6.15 7.00
N SER A 163 4.15 -7.11 7.53
CA SER A 163 3.58 -8.38 7.98
C SER A 163 3.46 -8.40 9.52
N PRO A 164 2.56 -9.22 10.09
CA PRO A 164 2.55 -9.45 11.52
C PRO A 164 3.81 -10.24 11.95
N PRO A 165 4.31 -10.04 13.17
CA PRO A 165 5.47 -10.76 13.69
C PRO A 165 5.27 -12.28 13.66
N GLU A 166 6.33 -13.01 13.33
CA GLU A 166 6.33 -14.46 13.36
C GLU A 166 6.50 -14.97 14.80
N ALA A 167 5.37 -15.38 15.39
CA ALA A 167 5.31 -15.91 16.75
C ALA A 167 6.12 -17.22 16.89
N GLN A 168 6.81 -17.36 18.02
CA GLN A 168 7.56 -18.57 18.36
C GLN A 168 6.72 -19.52 19.23
N MET A 169 7.13 -20.79 19.26
CA MET A 169 6.43 -21.84 20.02
C MET A 169 6.33 -21.47 21.52
N LEU A 170 5.10 -21.41 22.02
CA LEU A 170 4.80 -21.25 23.43
C LEU A 170 5.13 -22.55 24.18
N GLN A 171 5.89 -22.44 25.26
CA GLN A 171 6.17 -23.54 26.18
C GLN A 171 5.50 -23.26 27.52
N VAL A 172 4.86 -24.29 28.09
CA VAL A 172 4.19 -24.22 29.39
C VAL A 172 4.73 -25.31 30.30
N THR A 173 5.18 -24.95 31.50
CA THR A 173 5.72 -25.88 32.49
C THR A 173 5.13 -25.62 33.88
N PRO A 174 4.54 -26.62 34.57
CA PRO A 174 4.27 -27.98 34.06
C PRO A 174 3.16 -27.97 33.00
N SER A 175 3.04 -29.05 32.22
CA SER A 175 1.97 -29.19 31.21
C SER A 175 0.61 -29.53 31.82
N GLU A 176 0.60 -30.02 33.06
CA GLU A 176 -0.59 -30.43 33.80
C GLU A 176 -0.46 -29.99 35.27
N GLY A 177 -1.59 -29.79 35.94
CA GLY A 177 -1.62 -29.37 37.32
C GLY A 177 -3.03 -29.15 37.87
N GLU A 178 -3.10 -28.97 39.18
CA GLU A 178 -4.33 -28.62 39.89
C GLU A 178 -4.61 -27.12 39.81
N ALA A 179 -5.87 -26.78 39.53
CA ALA A 179 -6.36 -25.42 39.44
C ALA A 179 -6.09 -24.62 40.73
N LEU A 180 -5.66 -23.37 40.57
CA LEU A 180 -5.29 -22.41 41.61
C LEU A 180 -4.18 -22.86 42.58
N LEU A 181 -3.62 -24.06 42.39
CA LEU A 181 -2.58 -24.65 43.23
C LEU A 181 -1.27 -24.80 42.47
N THR A 182 -1.34 -25.21 41.20
CA THR A 182 -0.16 -25.40 40.38
C THR A 182 0.29 -24.08 39.78
N ARG A 183 1.57 -23.77 39.99
CA ARG A 183 2.24 -22.60 39.40
C ARG A 183 2.66 -22.96 37.98
N PHE A 184 2.03 -22.33 36.99
CA PHE A 184 2.34 -22.52 35.57
C PHE A 184 3.26 -21.42 35.07
N THR A 185 4.36 -21.81 34.44
CA THR A 185 5.31 -20.92 33.79
C THR A 185 5.12 -21.00 32.28
N PHE A 186 4.77 -19.89 31.67
CA PHE A 186 4.61 -19.70 30.23
C PHE A 186 5.85 -19.00 29.71
N SER A 187 6.49 -19.54 28.69
CA SER A 187 7.69 -18.95 28.08
C SER A 187 7.66 -19.08 26.57
N THR A 188 8.32 -18.16 25.88
CA THR A 188 8.50 -18.21 24.42
C THR A 188 9.86 -17.65 24.04
N ARG A 189 10.25 -17.81 22.79
CA ARG A 189 11.40 -17.10 22.22
C ARG A 189 10.95 -15.77 21.64
N SER A 190 11.88 -14.84 21.43
CA SER A 190 11.56 -13.60 20.72
C SER A 190 10.95 -13.91 19.36
N ALA A 191 9.77 -13.35 19.09
CA ALA A 191 9.16 -13.36 17.77
C ALA A 191 10.11 -12.70 16.75
N SER A 192 10.05 -13.20 15.52
CA SER A 192 10.84 -12.67 14.42
C SER A 192 10.04 -11.59 13.71
N ASP A 193 10.64 -10.43 13.49
CA ASP A 193 10.01 -9.31 12.79
C ASP A 193 11.09 -8.40 12.17
N SER A 194 10.68 -7.36 11.47
CA SER A 194 11.55 -6.34 10.91
C SER A 194 12.16 -5.49 12.04
N LEU A 195 13.45 -5.12 11.92
CA LEU A 195 14.14 -4.31 12.94
C LEU A 195 13.41 -3.00 13.35
N PRO A 196 12.77 -2.27 12.41
CA PRO A 196 11.97 -1.10 12.75
C PRO A 196 10.75 -1.37 13.64
N ASP A 197 10.22 -2.58 13.66
CA ASP A 197 8.99 -2.93 14.41
C ASP A 197 9.26 -3.31 15.88
N PHE A 198 10.53 -3.40 16.27
CA PHE A 198 10.89 -3.62 17.67
C PHE A 198 10.78 -2.33 18.50
N PRO A 199 10.37 -2.42 19.78
CA PRO A 199 10.10 -3.65 20.52
C PRO A 199 8.69 -4.21 20.32
N LEU A 200 8.58 -5.54 20.23
CA LEU A 200 7.30 -6.25 20.12
C LEU A 200 6.60 -6.38 21.48
N LEU A 201 5.27 -6.41 21.48
CA LEU A 201 4.45 -6.60 22.67
C LEU A 201 3.99 -8.06 22.79
N TYR A 202 4.35 -8.73 23.88
CA TYR A 202 3.94 -10.09 24.20
C TYR A 202 2.80 -10.08 25.21
N ARG A 203 1.76 -10.90 24.97
CA ARG A 203 0.61 -11.05 25.88
C ARG A 203 0.39 -12.53 26.15
N TYR A 204 0.37 -12.91 27.42
CA TYR A 204 0.07 -14.28 27.83
C TYR A 204 -1.35 -14.34 28.38
N GLY A 205 -2.11 -15.32 27.90
CA GLY A 205 -3.48 -15.55 28.32
C GLY A 205 -3.88 -17.00 28.18
N TYR A 206 -5.03 -17.35 28.73
CA TYR A 206 -5.62 -18.68 28.64
C TYR A 206 -7.10 -18.58 28.27
N LYS A 207 -7.62 -19.70 27.79
CA LYS A 207 -9.05 -19.92 27.53
C LYS A 207 -9.45 -21.21 28.24
N VAL A 208 -10.56 -21.20 28.95
CA VAL A 208 -11.11 -22.41 29.57
C VAL A 208 -11.95 -23.15 28.53
N GLY A 209 -11.56 -24.37 28.19
CA GLY A 209 -12.33 -25.21 27.26
C GLY A 209 -13.48 -25.90 27.99
N GLY A 210 -14.74 -25.62 27.62
CA GLY A 210 -15.87 -26.38 28.18
C GLY A 210 -17.26 -25.72 28.21
N SER A 211 -17.42 -24.44 27.84
CA SER A 211 -18.77 -23.83 27.84
C SER A 211 -19.60 -24.36 26.65
N ARG A 212 -20.56 -25.24 26.95
CA ARG A 212 -21.77 -25.43 26.14
C ARG A 212 -22.66 -24.18 26.31
N GLU A 213 -22.23 -23.05 25.77
CA GLU A 213 -23.05 -21.83 25.69
C GLU A 213 -23.06 -21.30 24.24
N PRO A 214 -24.07 -20.49 23.88
CA PRO A 214 -24.48 -20.27 22.49
C PRO A 214 -23.38 -19.60 21.66
N ARG A 215 -23.42 -19.81 20.34
CA ARG A 215 -22.47 -19.36 19.30
C ARG A 215 -22.20 -17.84 19.24
N ASP A 216 -22.72 -17.05 20.16
CA ASP A 216 -22.66 -15.58 20.17
C ASP A 216 -21.93 -14.98 21.38
N SER A 217 -21.39 -15.78 22.32
CA SER A 217 -20.41 -15.27 23.28
C SER A 217 -19.02 -15.36 22.67
N GLU A 218 -18.43 -14.21 22.35
CA GLU A 218 -17.05 -14.10 21.86
C GLU A 218 -16.11 -14.93 22.75
N ASP A 219 -15.19 -15.65 22.11
CA ASP A 219 -14.14 -16.43 22.74
C ASP A 219 -13.25 -15.55 23.63
N VAL A 220 -13.62 -15.38 24.91
CA VAL A 220 -12.88 -14.50 25.83
C VAL A 220 -11.55 -15.16 26.21
N VAL A 221 -10.45 -14.58 25.73
CA VAL A 221 -9.10 -14.90 26.21
C VAL A 221 -8.81 -14.11 27.47
N HIS A 222 -8.54 -14.81 28.58
CA HIS A 222 -8.14 -14.18 29.84
C HIS A 222 -6.65 -13.87 29.82
N VAL A 223 -6.30 -12.60 29.61
CA VAL A 223 -4.91 -12.13 29.61
C VAL A 223 -4.45 -11.85 31.04
N PHE A 224 -3.33 -12.43 31.44
CA PHE A 224 -2.76 -12.27 32.79
C PHE A 224 -1.35 -11.65 32.82
N SER A 225 -0.67 -11.57 31.67
CA SER A 225 0.62 -10.88 31.57
C SER A 225 0.74 -10.17 30.23
N THR A 226 1.43 -9.03 30.23
CA THR A 226 1.75 -8.24 29.04
C THR A 226 3.10 -7.57 29.24
N SER A 227 4.05 -7.80 28.33
CA SER A 227 5.40 -7.25 28.42
C SER A 227 6.03 -7.09 27.05
N SER A 228 6.90 -6.10 26.89
CA SER A 228 7.73 -5.91 25.67
C SER A 228 9.17 -6.37 25.84
N THR A 229 9.52 -6.90 27.02
CA THR A 229 10.89 -7.31 27.38
C THR A 229 10.94 -8.69 28.01
N GLU A 230 9.95 -9.04 28.83
CA GLU A 230 9.84 -10.35 29.45
C GLU A 230 9.18 -11.34 28.48
N LEU A 231 9.88 -12.45 28.22
CA LEU A 231 9.41 -13.56 27.38
C LEU A 231 8.95 -14.76 28.23
N GLU A 232 8.72 -14.50 29.52
CA GLU A 232 8.24 -15.45 30.50
C GLU A 232 7.17 -14.79 31.36
N ALA A 233 6.13 -15.54 31.69
CA ALA A 233 5.07 -15.12 32.59
C ALA A 233 4.63 -16.29 33.46
N VAL A 234 4.28 -16.01 34.70
CA VAL A 234 3.88 -17.04 35.66
C VAL A 234 2.50 -16.74 36.21
N THR A 235 1.64 -17.74 36.29
CA THR A 235 0.29 -17.61 36.83
C THR A 235 -0.20 -18.90 37.49
N PHE A 236 -1.31 -18.81 38.22
CA PHE A 236 -2.12 -19.92 38.69
C PHE A 236 -3.42 -19.92 37.87
N LEU A 237 -3.76 -21.04 37.26
CA LEU A 237 -4.93 -21.14 36.37
C LEU A 237 -6.19 -21.51 37.17
N PRO A 238 -7.36 -20.91 36.86
CA PRO A 238 -8.62 -21.32 37.47
C PRO A 238 -9.08 -22.70 36.97
N ALA A 239 -10.06 -23.27 37.67
CA ALA A 239 -10.74 -24.50 37.26
C ALA A 239 -11.75 -24.23 36.13
#